data_AF-A0A7S2MP88-F1
#
_entry.id   AF-A0A7S2MP88-F1
#
_cell.length_a   1.000
_cell.length_b   1.000
_cell.length_c   1.000
_cell.angle_alpha   90.00
_cell.angle_beta   90.00
_cell.angle_gamma   90.00
#
_symmetry.space_group_name_H-M   'P 1'
#
loop_
_entity.id
_entity.type
_entity.pdbx_description
1 polymer ?
#
loop_
_entity_poly.entity_id
_entity_poly.type
_entity_poly.pdbx_seq_one_letter_code
_entity_poly.pdbx_strand_id
1 'polypeptide(L)'
;SDLVLAWRLGLPRTLPPFAGAAFFFVFIFAWNIGYGSLQFVATLELLPSDVRSFWAGQIFAAIGVVEILIYQLFETFLLADGVSTFLFFAFINGLAALFAACVMTDLRGRSLEEAAGSLAEPELEMDGGSTAAAEPGSPAVHQRGRGAAAVGRRAS
;
A
#
# COMPACT_ATOMS: atom_id res chain seq x y z
N SER A 1 14.17 28.88 31.87
CA SER A 1 14.29 28.13 33.14
C SER A 1 12.97 27.50 33.55
N ASP A 2 11.85 28.19 33.33
CA ASP A 2 10.51 27.70 33.66
C ASP A 2 10.02 26.54 32.79
N LEU A 3 10.49 26.47 31.54
CA LEU A 3 10.13 25.39 30.59
C LEU A 3 10.67 24.02 31.03
N VAL A 4 11.85 23.98 31.64
CA VAL A 4 12.45 22.76 32.22
C VAL A 4 11.74 22.35 33.53
N LEU A 5 11.21 23.33 34.26
CA LEU A 5 10.48 23.11 35.50
C LEU A 5 9.05 22.59 35.22
N ALA A 6 8.37 23.17 34.24
CA ALA A 6 7.07 22.69 33.74
C ALA A 6 7.18 21.28 33.13
N TRP A 7 8.25 20.99 32.38
CA TRP A 7 8.55 19.67 31.86
C TRP A 7 8.75 18.61 32.96
N ARG A 8 9.42 18.98 34.06
CA ARG A 8 9.62 18.10 35.21
C ARG A 8 8.39 17.90 36.09
N LEU A 9 7.42 18.82 36.04
CA LEU A 9 6.18 18.76 36.82
C LEU A 9 5.04 18.06 36.06
N GLY A 10 5.08 18.04 34.72
CA GLY A 10 4.08 17.39 33.88
C GLY A 10 4.29 15.89 33.61
N LEU A 11 5.49 15.36 33.86
CA LEU A 11 5.72 13.91 33.78
C LEU A 11 5.17 13.24 35.06
N PRO A 12 4.21 12.31 34.98
CA PRO A 12 3.88 11.47 36.12
C PRO A 12 5.16 10.76 36.56
N ARG A 13 5.58 10.97 37.82
CA ARG A 13 6.79 10.42 38.45
C ARG A 13 6.85 8.88 38.50
N THR A 14 5.99 8.18 37.79
CA THR A 14 5.74 6.74 37.93
C THR A 14 6.51 5.89 36.92
N LEU A 15 7.02 6.44 35.82
CA LEU A 15 7.82 5.69 34.84
C LEU A 15 9.29 6.09 34.86
N PRO A 16 10.22 5.15 35.13
CA PRO A 16 11.65 5.38 34.99
C PRO A 16 11.97 5.88 33.57
N PRO A 17 12.86 6.88 33.39
CA PRO A 17 13.23 7.40 32.06
C PRO A 17 13.64 6.30 31.07
N PHE A 18 14.26 5.24 31.57
CA PHE A 18 14.64 4.06 30.79
C PHE A 18 13.44 3.33 30.17
N ALA A 19 12.32 3.23 30.90
CA ALA A 19 11.12 2.56 30.40
C ALA A 19 10.50 3.35 29.24
N GLY A 20 10.44 4.68 29.34
CA GLY A 20 9.97 5.54 28.25
C GLY A 20 10.83 5.38 26.98
N ALA A 21 12.15 5.39 27.14
CA ALA A 21 13.07 5.15 26.03
C ALA A 21 12.88 3.76 25.41
N ALA A 22 12.72 2.71 26.24
CA ALA A 22 12.49 1.36 25.75
C ALA A 22 11.20 1.25 24.92
N PHE A 23 10.08 1.82 25.38
CA PHE A 23 8.84 1.85 24.61
C PHE A 23 8.99 2.60 23.28
N PHE A 24 9.71 3.71 23.28
CA PHE A 24 9.99 4.47 22.06
C PHE A 24 10.81 3.66 21.05
N PHE A 25 11.84 2.92 21.49
CA PHE A 25 12.61 2.04 20.61
C PHE A 25 11.78 0.88 20.07
N VAL A 26 10.95 0.26 20.91
CA VAL A 26 10.02 -0.80 20.46
C VAL A 26 9.07 -0.26 19.40
N PHE A 27 8.53 0.94 19.61
CA PHE A 27 7.68 1.62 18.63
C PHE A 27 8.40 1.87 17.30
N ILE A 28 9.60 2.47 17.33
CA ILE A 28 10.41 2.71 16.12
C ILE A 28 10.70 1.40 15.39
N PHE A 29 11.08 0.35 16.13
CA PHE A 29 11.44 -0.93 15.55
C PHE A 29 10.22 -1.60 14.89
N ALA A 30 9.08 -1.64 15.58
CA ALA A 30 7.83 -2.16 15.05
C ALA A 30 7.38 -1.38 13.79
N TRP A 31 7.52 -0.05 13.82
CA TRP A 31 7.20 0.81 12.68
C TRP A 31 8.08 0.52 11.47
N ASN A 32 9.39 0.39 11.65
CA ASN A 32 10.33 0.15 10.56
C ASN A 32 10.14 -1.24 9.93
N ILE A 33 9.92 -2.27 10.75
CA ILE A 33 9.71 -3.64 10.26
C ILE A 33 8.37 -3.76 9.54
N GLY A 34 7.30 -3.22 10.12
CA GLY A 34 5.96 -3.31 9.55
C GLY A 34 5.75 -2.27 8.46
N TYR A 35 5.34 -1.08 8.88
CA TYR A 35 4.83 -0.05 7.98
C TYR A 35 5.89 0.47 7.00
N GLY A 36 7.09 0.79 7.49
CA GLY A 36 8.14 1.43 6.68
C GLY A 36 8.58 0.60 5.47
N SER A 37 8.66 -0.72 5.64
CA SER A 37 9.04 -1.63 4.55
C SER A 37 7.85 -2.01 3.65
N LEU A 38 6.69 -2.29 4.25
CA LEU A 38 5.52 -2.81 3.52
C LEU A 38 4.82 -1.74 2.69
N GLN A 39 4.80 -0.47 3.12
CA GLN A 39 4.02 0.56 2.42
C GLN A 39 4.44 0.73 0.96
N PHE A 40 5.74 0.65 0.66
CA PHE A 40 6.24 0.82 -0.71
C PHE A 40 6.01 -0.43 -1.55
N VAL A 41 6.26 -1.61 -0.98
CA VAL A 41 6.15 -2.89 -1.68
C VAL A 41 4.70 -3.22 -1.97
N ALA A 42 3.83 -3.13 -0.96
CA ALA A 42 2.41 -3.44 -1.09
C ALA A 42 1.70 -2.54 -2.11
N THR A 43 2.03 -1.24 -2.17
CA THR A 43 1.46 -0.34 -3.18
C THR A 43 1.87 -0.74 -4.60
N LEU A 44 3.11 -1.17 -4.82
CA LEU A 44 3.57 -1.59 -6.14
C LEU A 44 3.01 -2.95 -6.57
N GLU A 45 2.76 -3.83 -5.61
CA GLU A 45 2.11 -5.12 -5.84
C GLU A 45 0.62 -4.96 -6.14
N LEU A 46 -0.06 -4.00 -5.52
CA LEU A 46 -1.50 -3.79 -5.73
C LEU A 46 -1.83 -3.21 -7.12
N LEU A 47 -0.89 -2.53 -7.76
CA LEU A 47 -1.14 -1.79 -8.99
C LEU A 47 -0.83 -2.61 -10.26
N PRO A 48 -1.74 -2.62 -11.26
CA PRO A 48 -1.51 -3.25 -12.55
C PRO A 48 -0.35 -2.58 -13.30
N SER A 49 0.42 -3.37 -14.05
CA SER A 49 1.67 -2.94 -14.70
C SER A 49 1.52 -1.71 -15.58
N ASP A 50 0.39 -1.60 -16.30
CA ASP A 50 0.18 -0.57 -17.33
C ASP A 50 0.03 0.83 -16.73
N VAL A 51 -0.48 0.93 -15.51
CA VAL A 51 -0.78 2.21 -14.84
C VAL A 51 0.04 2.41 -13.55
N ARG A 52 0.86 1.44 -13.16
CA ARG A 52 1.62 1.42 -11.91
C ARG A 52 2.45 2.68 -11.69
N SER A 53 3.22 3.11 -12.69
CA SER A 53 4.11 4.27 -12.57
C SER A 53 3.34 5.56 -12.27
N PHE A 54 2.21 5.76 -12.94
CA PHE A 54 1.39 6.95 -12.77
C PHE A 54 0.72 6.99 -11.39
N TRP A 55 0.05 5.90 -10.99
CA TRP A 55 -0.65 5.85 -9.70
C TRP A 55 0.30 5.80 -8.50
N ALA A 56 1.44 5.11 -8.61
CA ALA A 56 2.42 5.09 -7.53
C ALA A 56 2.93 6.50 -7.22
N GLY A 57 3.20 7.32 -8.25
CA GLY A 57 3.61 8.72 -8.06
C GLY A 57 2.54 9.54 -7.33
N GLN A 58 1.26 9.38 -7.69
CA GLN A 58 0.16 10.07 -7.01
C GLN A 58 -0.01 9.63 -5.56
N ILE A 59 0.11 8.32 -5.29
CA ILE A 59 0.03 7.77 -3.94
C ILE A 59 1.17 8.33 -3.07
N PHE A 60 2.41 8.35 -3.57
CA PHE A 60 3.52 8.93 -2.81
C PHE A 60 3.38 10.43 -2.59
N ALA A 61 2.85 11.17 -3.57
CA ALA A 61 2.55 12.59 -3.38
C ALA A 61 1.49 12.80 -2.29
N ALA A 62 0.42 12.00 -2.29
CA ALA A 62 -0.62 12.06 -1.26
C ALA A 62 -0.07 11.69 0.13
N ILE A 63 0.75 10.64 0.23
CA ILE A 63 1.42 10.25 1.48
C ILE A 63 2.27 11.41 2.00
N GLY A 64 3.08 12.04 1.15
CA GLY A 64 3.91 13.18 1.56
C GLY A 64 3.10 14.36 2.10
N VAL A 65 1.96 14.69 1.48
CA VAL A 65 1.06 15.73 2.00
C VAL A 65 0.49 15.35 3.36
N VAL A 66 0.05 14.10 3.53
CA VAL A 66 -0.49 13.61 4.80
C VAL A 66 0.59 13.59 5.89
N GLU A 67 1.83 13.19 5.58
CA GLU A 67 2.95 13.23 6.52
C GLU A 67 3.21 14.65 7.02
N ILE A 68 3.25 15.64 6.13
CA ILE A 68 3.44 17.06 6.52
C ILE A 68 2.33 17.51 7.48
N LEU A 69 1.08 17.17 7.17
CA LEU A 69 -0.07 17.51 8.03
C LEU A 69 0.04 16.83 9.41
N ILE A 70 0.43 15.55 9.44
CA ILE A 70 0.65 14.82 10.68
C ILE A 70 1.73 15.49 11.53
N TYR A 71 2.87 15.88 10.95
CA TYR A 71 3.94 16.55 11.69
C TYR A 71 3.47 17.88 12.30
N GLN A 72 2.76 18.71 11.54
CA GLN A 72 2.25 19.99 12.03
C GLN A 72 1.21 19.83 13.14
N LEU A 73 0.29 18.87 12.97
CA LEU A 73 -0.73 18.58 13.97
C LEU A 73 -0.13 17.95 15.22
N PHE A 74 0.85 17.05 15.06
CA PHE A 74 1.51 16.38 16.17
C PHE A 74 2.23 17.39 17.06
N GLU A 75 3.00 18.32 16.50
CA GLU A 75 3.66 19.38 17.28
C GLU A 75 2.65 20.24 18.04
N THR A 76 1.58 20.67 17.35
CA THR A 76 0.53 21.50 17.94
C THR A 76 -0.16 20.79 19.10
N PHE A 77 -0.51 19.51 18.95
CA PHE A 77 -1.17 18.74 20.00
C PHE A 77 -0.22 18.38 21.13
N LEU A 78 1.04 18.05 20.83
CA LEU A 78 2.04 17.74 21.85
C LEU A 78 2.27 18.91 22.80
N LEU A 79 2.28 20.14 22.28
CA LEU A 79 2.40 21.37 23.08
C LEU A 79 1.15 21.68 23.89
N ALA A 80 -0.03 21.24 23.43
CA ALA A 80 -1.30 21.44 24.14
C ALA A 80 -1.49 20.41 25.28
N ASP A 81 -1.42 19.12 24.96
CA ASP A 81 -1.50 18.00 25.92
C ASP A 81 -0.87 16.73 25.32
N GLY A 82 0.31 16.39 25.83
CA GLY A 82 1.06 15.21 25.38
C GLY A 82 0.31 13.90 25.55
N VAL A 83 -0.41 13.70 26.66
CA VAL A 83 -1.09 12.41 26.93
C VAL A 83 -2.24 12.19 25.95
N SER A 84 -3.07 13.22 25.77
CA SER A 84 -4.17 13.19 24.79
C SER A 84 -3.65 12.97 23.38
N THR A 85 -2.52 13.60 23.01
CA THR A 85 -1.86 13.42 21.71
C THR A 85 -1.50 11.96 21.46
N PHE A 86 -0.80 11.31 22.41
CA PHE A 86 -0.41 9.90 22.24
C PHE A 86 -1.63 8.97 22.15
N LEU A 87 -2.68 9.21 22.94
CA LEU A 87 -3.91 8.42 22.87
C LEU A 87 -4.64 8.61 21.54
N PHE A 88 -4.71 9.83 21.03
CA PHE A 88 -5.33 10.15 19.75
C PHE A 88 -4.61 9.45 18.59
N PHE A 89 -3.27 9.56 18.53
CA PHE A 89 -2.49 8.89 17.50
C PHE A 89 -2.49 7.36 17.67
N ALA A 90 -2.51 6.84 18.90
CA ALA A 90 -2.67 5.40 19.14
C ALA A 90 -4.02 4.90 18.63
N PHE A 91 -5.10 5.65 18.82
CA PHE A 91 -6.42 5.32 18.29
C PHE A 91 -6.44 5.30 16.75
N ILE A 92 -5.87 6.33 16.11
CA ILE A 92 -5.76 6.37 14.64
C ILE A 92 -4.95 5.18 14.11
N ASN A 93 -3.81 4.85 14.74
CA ASN A 93 -3.02 3.68 14.37
C ASN A 93 -3.80 2.37 14.58
N GLY A 94 -4.59 2.27 15.64
CA GLY A 94 -5.47 1.13 15.87
C GLY A 94 -6.53 0.97 14.76
N LEU A 95 -7.14 2.07 14.32
CA LEU A 95 -8.08 2.05 13.19
C LEU A 95 -7.39 1.68 11.87
N ALA A 96 -6.19 2.20 11.62
CA ALA A 96 -5.42 1.85 10.42
C ALA A 96 -5.02 0.37 10.41
N ALA A 97 -4.60 -0.18 11.56
CA ALA A 97 -4.29 -1.59 11.69
C ALA A 97 -5.54 -2.47 11.50
N LEU A 98 -6.69 -2.06 12.05
CA LEU A 98 -7.96 -2.76 11.85
C LEU A 98 -8.39 -2.72 10.38
N PHE A 99 -8.30 -1.56 9.74
CA PHE A 99 -8.58 -1.40 8.31
C PHE A 99 -7.66 -2.31 7.48
N ALA A 100 -6.36 -2.33 7.75
CA ALA A 100 -5.43 -3.22 7.07
C ALA A 100 -5.82 -4.69 7.28
N ALA A 101 -6.11 -5.11 8.50
CA ALA A 101 -6.51 -6.49 8.79
C ALA A 101 -7.83 -6.92 8.10
N CYS A 102 -8.77 -6.00 7.90
CA CYS A 102 -10.05 -6.29 7.26
C CYS A 102 -10.03 -6.15 5.74
N VAL A 103 -9.23 -5.22 5.19
CA VAL A 103 -9.27 -4.82 3.77
C VAL A 103 -8.09 -5.35 2.97
N MET A 104 -6.89 -5.43 3.57
CA MET A 104 -5.77 -6.13 2.92
C MET A 104 -6.00 -7.63 3.04
N THR A 105 -6.71 -8.20 2.07
CA THR A 105 -6.71 -9.64 1.85
C THR A 105 -5.28 -10.10 1.58
N ASP A 106 -4.94 -11.29 2.08
CA ASP A 106 -3.58 -11.81 1.96
C ASP A 106 -3.24 -12.05 0.48
N LEU A 107 -2.45 -11.13 -0.09
CA LEU A 107 -1.93 -11.24 -1.46
C LEU A 107 -0.71 -12.16 -1.53
N ARG A 108 -0.24 -12.71 -0.40
CA ARG A 108 0.94 -13.58 -0.38
C ARG A 108 0.72 -14.82 -1.23
N GLY A 109 1.46 -14.90 -2.32
CA GLY A 109 1.60 -16.10 -3.14
C GLY A 109 0.61 -16.22 -4.30
N ARG A 110 -0.27 -15.24 -4.53
CA ARG A 110 -1.01 -15.15 -5.79
C ARG A 110 -0.23 -14.29 -6.77
N SER A 111 -0.01 -14.79 -7.98
CA SER A 111 0.58 -13.95 -9.03
C SER A 111 -0.43 -12.86 -9.42
N LEU A 112 0.07 -11.69 -9.82
CA LEU A 112 -0.79 -10.59 -10.31
C LEU A 112 -1.70 -11.02 -11.48
N GLU A 113 -1.27 -12.05 -12.21
CA GLU A 113 -1.97 -12.64 -13.34
C GLU A 113 -3.17 -13.50 -12.90
N GLU A 114 -3.05 -14.26 -11.80
CA GLU A 114 -4.17 -15.02 -11.22
C GLU A 114 -5.27 -14.08 -10.67
N ALA A 115 -4.87 -12.97 -10.05
CA ALA A 115 -5.81 -11.97 -9.53
C ALA A 115 -6.55 -11.25 -10.67
N ALA A 116 -5.84 -10.85 -11.72
CA ALA A 116 -6.44 -10.23 -12.91
C ALA A 116 -7.37 -11.19 -13.67
N GLY A 117 -7.03 -12.48 -13.75
CA GLY A 117 -7.88 -13.51 -14.36
C GLY A 117 -9.18 -13.75 -13.60
N SER A 118 -9.15 -13.74 -12.26
CA SER A 118 -10.35 -13.99 -11.44
C SER A 118 -11.42 -12.88 -11.48
N LEU A 119 -11.04 -11.66 -11.87
CA LEU A 119 -11.99 -10.55 -12.07
C LEU A 119 -12.54 -10.48 -13.49
N ALA A 120 -11.92 -11.17 -14.44
CA ALA A 120 -12.32 -11.19 -15.85
C ALA A 120 -13.34 -12.29 -16.17
N GLU A 121 -13.58 -13.25 -15.27
CA GLU A 121 -14.59 -14.31 -15.45
C GLU A 121 -15.88 -14.06 -14.63
N PRO A 122 -16.71 -13.10 -15.05
CA PRO A 122 -18.15 -13.27 -14.97
C PRO A 122 -18.75 -13.32 -16.38
N GLU A 123 -19.60 -14.32 -16.66
CA GLU A 123 -20.53 -14.39 -17.83
C GLU A 123 -20.09 -15.05 -19.17
N LEU A 124 -19.32 -16.14 -19.18
CA LEU A 124 -19.35 -17.04 -20.36
C LEU A 124 -19.68 -18.51 -20.04
N GLU A 125 -20.27 -18.74 -18.87
CA GLU A 125 -20.94 -20.02 -18.55
C GLU A 125 -22.44 -19.78 -18.31
N MET A 126 -23.10 -19.14 -19.27
CA MET A 126 -24.56 -19.22 -19.39
C MET A 126 -24.92 -19.66 -20.81
N ASP A 127 -25.43 -20.88 -20.83
CA ASP A 127 -26.30 -21.46 -21.84
C ASP A 127 -25.62 -22.04 -23.08
N GLY A 128 -25.03 -23.22 -22.88
CA GLY A 128 -24.90 -24.25 -23.91
C GLY A 128 -26.28 -24.74 -24.36
N GLY A 129 -27.01 -23.89 -25.09
CA GLY A 129 -28.16 -24.24 -25.91
C GLY A 129 -27.69 -24.79 -27.24
N SER A 130 -27.43 -26.10 -27.27
CA SER A 130 -27.12 -26.89 -28.46
C SER A 130 -28.19 -26.74 -29.56
N THR A 131 -27.83 -26.09 -30.67
CA THR A 131 -28.38 -26.39 -32.00
C THR A 131 -27.27 -26.43 -33.04
N ALA A 132 -26.77 -27.65 -33.25
CA ALA A 132 -25.93 -28.00 -34.37
C ALA A 132 -26.69 -27.79 -35.69
N ALA A 133 -26.21 -26.86 -36.52
CA ALA A 133 -26.45 -26.87 -37.96
C ALA A 133 -25.10 -26.70 -38.65
N ALA A 134 -24.65 -27.78 -39.27
CA ALA A 134 -23.43 -27.87 -40.04
C ALA A 134 -23.50 -26.98 -41.30
N GLU A 135 -22.57 -26.04 -41.42
CA GLU A 135 -22.20 -25.47 -42.73
C GLU A 135 -20.86 -26.07 -43.19
N PRO A 136 -20.83 -26.77 -44.33
CA PRO A 136 -19.61 -27.19 -44.96
C PRO A 136 -19.14 -26.12 -45.96
N GLY A 137 -17.97 -25.54 -45.71
CA GLY A 137 -17.14 -24.99 -46.79
C GLY A 137 -16.58 -23.60 -46.54
N SER A 138 -15.31 -23.53 -46.15
CA SER A 138 -14.45 -22.52 -46.76
C SER A 138 -12.99 -22.96 -46.77
N PRO A 139 -12.31 -22.87 -47.92
CA PRO A 139 -10.99 -23.47 -48.13
C PRO A 139 -9.87 -22.65 -47.49
N ALA A 140 -8.82 -23.40 -47.15
CA ALA A 140 -7.54 -22.92 -46.66
C ALA A 140 -6.99 -21.72 -47.45
N VAL A 141 -6.87 -20.57 -46.77
CA VAL A 141 -6.00 -19.49 -47.23
C VAL A 141 -4.70 -19.55 -46.46
N HIS A 142 -3.73 -20.10 -47.17
CA HIS A 142 -2.31 -19.97 -46.97
C HIS A 142 -1.90 -18.49 -46.92
N GLN A 143 -1.45 -17.97 -45.77
CA GLN A 143 -0.50 -16.86 -45.77
C GLN A 143 0.74 -17.16 -44.92
N ARG A 144 1.78 -17.46 -45.70
CA ARG A 144 3.17 -17.65 -45.39
C ARG A 144 3.86 -16.33 -45.69
N GLY A 145 4.51 -15.70 -44.71
CA GLY A 145 5.39 -14.56 -44.96
C GLY A 145 5.68 -13.77 -43.68
N ARG A 146 6.82 -14.00 -43.04
CA ARG A 146 8.09 -13.27 -43.28
C ARG A 146 8.05 -11.85 -42.71
N GLY A 147 8.90 -11.60 -41.71
CA GLY A 147 9.19 -10.24 -41.28
C GLY A 147 10.12 -10.15 -40.08
N ALA A 148 11.26 -10.83 -40.11
CA ALA A 148 12.41 -10.46 -39.30
C ALA A 148 12.90 -9.05 -39.69
N ALA A 149 12.99 -8.12 -38.75
CA ALA A 149 13.83 -6.91 -38.86
C ALA A 149 13.99 -6.27 -37.46
N ALA A 150 15.19 -6.36 -36.88
CA ALA A 150 16.17 -5.26 -36.79
C ALA A 150 16.07 -4.55 -35.43
N VAL A 151 16.93 -4.84 -34.44
CA VAL A 151 18.34 -4.44 -34.32
C VAL A 151 18.56 -2.96 -34.70
N GLY A 152 18.62 -2.10 -33.67
CA GLY A 152 19.24 -0.78 -33.68
C GLY A 152 19.39 -0.32 -32.23
N ARG A 153 20.54 -0.43 -31.56
CA ARG A 153 21.71 0.47 -31.58
C ARG A 153 21.37 1.97 -31.53
N ARG A 154 21.59 2.60 -30.37
CA ARG A 154 22.34 3.86 -30.13
C ARG A 154 22.29 4.11 -28.61
N ALA A 155 23.37 4.09 -27.82
CA ALA A 155 24.62 4.85 -27.89
C ALA A 155 24.39 6.36 -27.96
N SER A 156 24.43 7.03 -26.81
CA SER A 156 25.22 8.24 -26.49
C SER A 156 24.96 8.60 -25.03
#